data_AF-A0A937SJB3-F1
#
_entry.id   AF-A0A937SJB3-F1
#
_cell.length_a   1.000
_cell.length_b   1.000
_cell.length_c   1.000
_cell.angle_alpha   90.00
_cell.angle_beta   90.00
_cell.angle_gamma   90.00
#
_symmetry.space_group_name_H-M   'P 1'
#
loop_
_entity.id
_entity.type
_entity.pdbx_description
1 polymer ?
#
loop_
_entity_poly.entity_id
_entity_poly.type
_entity_poly.pdbx_seq_one_letter_code
_entity_poly.pdbx_strand_id
1 'polypeptide(L)' 'SCEVLKCIKAEVGEKLPIISVGGIMSAEHAEQRLSAGADLLQIYTGFIYHGPALIERILTRIDT' A
#
# COMPACT_ATOMS: atom_id res chain seq x y z
N SER A 1 -7.83 -2.23 -8.19
CA SER A 1 -6.91 -1.20 -7.66
C SER A 1 -5.46 -1.56 -7.95
N CYS A 2 -4.98 -2.76 -7.56
CA CYS A 2 -3.60 -3.18 -7.85
C CYS A 2 -3.28 -3.31 -9.36
N GLU A 3 -4.25 -3.62 -10.21
CA GLU A 3 -4.04 -3.65 -11.67
C GLU A 3 -3.67 -2.28 -12.23
N VAL A 4 -4.35 -1.21 -11.81
CA VAL A 4 -4.04 0.16 -12.23
C VAL A 4 -2.64 0.57 -11.75
N LEU A 5 -2.25 0.16 -10.54
CA LEU A 5 -0.89 0.33 -10.04
C LEU A 5 0.16 -0.32 -10.95
N LYS A 6 -0.06 -1.57 -11.34
CA LYS A 6 0.83 -2.29 -12.27
C LYS A 6 0.93 -1.59 -13.61
N CYS A 7 -0.19 -1.12 -14.17
CA CYS A 7 -0.20 -0.35 -15.41
C CYS A 7 0.62 0.93 -15.27
N ILE A 8 0.38 1.73 -14.22
CA ILE A 8 1.13 2.98 -14.02
C ILE A 8 2.61 2.70 -13.83
N LYS A 9 3.00 1.73 -12.99
CA LYS A 9 4.40 1.37 -12.77
C LYS A 9 5.08 0.90 -14.06
N ALA A 10 4.38 0.17 -14.93
CA ALA A 10 4.90 -0.22 -16.23
C ALA A 10 5.19 0.98 -17.15
N GLU A 11 4.36 2.03 -17.09
CA GLU A 11 4.55 3.25 -17.89
C GLU A 11 5.66 4.16 -17.35
N VAL A 12 5.71 4.37 -16.03
CA VAL A 12 6.64 5.35 -15.42
C VAL A 12 7.97 4.74 -14.97
N GLY A 13 8.03 3.42 -14.77
CA GLY A 13 9.17 2.70 -14.23
C GLY A 13 9.61 3.26 -12.87
N GLU A 14 10.93 3.36 -12.68
CA GLU A 14 11.52 3.90 -11.45
C GLU A 14 11.70 5.44 -11.47
N LYS A 15 11.21 6.12 -12.52
CA LYS A 15 11.43 7.56 -12.69
C LYS A 15 10.53 8.43 -11.81
N LEU A 16 9.37 7.89 -11.40
CA LEU A 16 8.37 8.59 -10.61
C LEU A 16 7.90 7.72 -9.44
N PRO A 17 7.99 8.21 -8.19
CA PRO A 17 7.43 7.53 -7.03
C PRO A 17 5.91 7.43 -7.12
N ILE A 18 5.35 6.29 -6.74
CA ILE A 18 3.92 6.01 -6.70
C ILE A 18 3.47 5.84 -5.26
N ILE A 19 2.53 6.70 -4.83
CA ILE A 19 1.89 6.59 -3.52
C ILE A 19 0.51 5.93 -3.71
N SER A 20 0.33 4.75 -3.13
CA SER A 20 -0.92 4.01 -3.21
C SER A 20 -1.84 4.33 -2.03
N VAL A 21 -3.09 4.69 -2.34
CA VAL A 21 -4.06 5.16 -1.34
C VAL A 21 -5.41 4.44 -1.45
N GLY A 22 -6.17 4.48 -0.36
CA GLY A 22 -7.58 4.05 -0.29
C GLY A 22 -7.78 2.54 -0.08
N GLY A 23 -8.66 2.14 0.85
CA GLY A 23 -9.03 0.71 1.02
C GLY A 23 -7.98 -0.20 1.67
N ILE A 24 -6.95 0.35 2.30
CA ILE A 24 -5.95 -0.45 3.06
C ILE A 24 -6.54 -0.76 4.44
N MET A 25 -7.00 -1.99 4.62
CA MET A 25 -7.71 -2.47 5.83
C MET A 25 -6.96 -3.58 6.56
N SER A 26 -5.87 -4.08 5.97
CA SER A 26 -5.08 -5.21 6.49
C SER A 26 -3.62 -5.09 6.04
N ALA A 27 -2.74 -5.87 6.69
CA ALA A 27 -1.34 -6.00 6.29
C ALA A 27 -1.19 -6.58 4.87
N GLU A 28 -2.02 -7.57 4.52
CA GLU A 28 -2.09 -8.17 3.18
C GLU A 28 -2.40 -7.12 2.10
N HIS A 29 -3.36 -6.20 2.36
CA HIS A 29 -3.70 -5.14 1.41
C HIS A 29 -2.51 -4.19 1.18
N ALA A 30 -1.73 -3.90 2.22
CA ALA A 30 -0.53 -3.07 2.13
C ALA A 30 0.55 -3.77 1.31
N GLU A 31 0.87 -5.02 1.63
CA GLU A 31 1.84 -5.86 0.92
C GLU A 31 1.50 -6.01 -0.58
N GLN A 32 0.23 -6.26 -0.89
CA GLN A 32 -0.25 -6.37 -2.28
C GLN A 32 -0.05 -5.08 -3.08
N ARG A 33 -0.17 -3.91 -2.44
CA ARG A 33 0.02 -2.61 -3.10
C ARG A 33 1.48 -2.31 -3.36
N LEU A 34 2.34 -2.59 -2.39
CA LEU A 34 3.79 -2.48 -2.55
C LEU A 34 4.28 -3.42 -3.65
N SER A 35 3.86 -4.69 -3.60
CA SER A 35 4.16 -5.70 -4.63
C SER A 35 3.61 -5.34 -6.02
N ALA A 36 2.56 -4.51 -6.09
CA ALA A 36 2.00 -4.03 -7.35
C ALA A 36 2.74 -2.82 -7.92
N GLY A 37 3.76 -2.30 -7.24
CA GLY A 37 4.59 -1.18 -7.70
C GLY A 37 4.36 0.14 -6.96
N ALA A 38 3.69 0.13 -5.80
CA ALA A 38 3.66 1.31 -4.93
C ALA A 38 4.98 1.44 -4.18
N ASP A 39 5.50 2.66 -4.08
CA ASP A 39 6.69 2.97 -3.28
C ASP A 39 6.30 3.39 -1.86
N LEU A 40 5.11 4.00 -1.70
CA LEU A 40 4.57 4.44 -0.41
C LEU A 40 3.08 4.12 -0.29
N LEU A 41 2.60 4.07 0.95
CA LEU A 41 1.19 3.86 1.28
C LEU A 41 0.63 5.03 2.08
N GLN A 42 -0.62 5.42 1.80
CA GLN A 42 -1.38 6.35 2.63
C GLN A 42 -2.67 5.69 3.13
N ILE A 43 -2.90 5.78 4.44
CA ILE A 43 -3.99 5.09 5.13
C ILE A 43 -4.85 6.12 5.86
N TYR A 44 -6.16 6.04 5.68
CA TYR A 44 -7.13 6.90 6.36
C TYR A 44 -8.29 6.10 6.94
N THR A 45 -9.18 5.59 6.08
CA THR A 45 -10.36 4.82 6.50
C THR A 45 -9.98 3.60 7.34
N GLY A 46 -8.91 2.89 6.97
CA GLY A 46 -8.41 1.74 7.75
C GLY A 46 -7.93 2.14 9.14
N PHE A 47 -7.31 3.32 9.28
CA PHE A 47 -6.89 3.82 10.58
C PHE A 47 -8.09 4.20 11.46
N ILE A 48 -9.14 4.79 10.89
CA ILE A 48 -10.37 5.10 11.63
C ILE A 48 -11.01 3.83 12.21
N TYR A 49 -11.12 2.76 11.42
CA TYR A 49 -11.83 1.55 11.85
C TYR A 49 -11.00 0.57 12.65
N HIS A 50 -9.67 0.57 12.48
CA HIS A 50 -8.80 -0.43 13.10
C HIS A 50 -7.73 0.16 14.04
N GLY A 51 -7.64 1.49 14.12
CA GLY A 51 -6.71 2.20 14.99
C GLY A 51 -5.23 1.92 14.70
N PRO A 52 -4.34 2.29 15.64
CA PRO A 52 -2.90 2.08 15.54
C PRO A 52 -2.48 0.62 15.34
N ALA A 53 -3.25 -0.34 15.83
CA ALA A 53 -2.98 -1.77 15.67
C ALA A 53 -2.94 -2.21 14.19
N LEU A 54 -3.62 -1.50 13.28
CA LEU A 54 -3.45 -1.74 11.85
C LEU A 54 -2.04 -1.39 11.37
N ILE A 55 -1.51 -0.26 11.83
CA ILE A 55 -0.17 0.19 11.45
C ILE A 55 0.89 -0.78 11.95
N GLU A 56 0.80 -1.22 13.21
CA GLU A 56 1.71 -2.24 13.76
C GLU A 56 1.68 -3.53 12.94
N ARG A 57 0.50 -4.04 12.59
CA ARG A 57 0.38 -5.27 11.78
C ARG A 57 0.97 -5.09 10.38
N ILE A 58 0.81 -3.91 9.77
CA ILE A 58 1.39 -3.60 8.45
C ILE A 58 2.92 -3.58 8.55
N LEU A 59 3.48 -2.89 9.53
CA LEU A 59 4.93 -2.79 9.72
C LEU A 59 5.56 -4.16 10.01
N THR A 60 5.00 -4.92 10.96
CA THR A 60 5.47 -6.28 11.28
C THR A 60 5.49 -7.20 10.06
N ARG A 61 4.51 -7.06 9.15
CA ARG A 61 4.44 -7.87 7.93
C ARG A 61 5.46 -7.46 6.88
N ILE A 62 5.73 -6.17 6.72
CA ILE A 62 6.63 -5.63 5.67
C ILE A 62 8.11 -5.75 6.09
N ASP A 63 8.39 -5.70 7.40
CA ASP A 63 9.75 -5.79 7.93
C ASP A 63 10.30 -7.24 7.99
N THR A 64 9.49 -8.24 7.62
CA THR A 64 9.88 -9.67 7.57
C THR A 64 10.26 -10.07 6.16
#